data_AF-A0A843C845-F1
#
_entry.id   AF-A0A843C845-F1
#
_cell.length_a   1.000
_cell.length_b   1.000
_cell.length_c   1.000
_cell.angle_alpha   90.00
_cell.angle_beta   90.00
_cell.angle_gamma   90.00
#
_symmetry.space_group_name_H-M   'P 1'
#
loop_
_entity.id
_entity.type
_entity.pdbx_description
1 polymer ?
#
loop_
_entity_poly.entity_id
_entity_poly.type
_entity_poly.pdbx_seq_one_letter_code
_entity_poly.pdbx_strand_id
1 'polypeptide(L)'
;MIKSITSIIVGIILLPTLTSQSVLAELDYDSKLSFAGSLEETLGHFWAIEQNLDDNNAELALVHAIHPIAELYDSMKPELKEANPEFDTKFQNTLMDLGKKTGSDVTREDAQKAMDEAKAIIQEARILVVGEELSNDTAFKAKLMQGLLLTSIGEYEEGIKSGQIEMMAEFQDGSAFVWKSEQIFDEIKSDLPEHEAEEIEEFYSDLWNAYDKKSDPELVATFANGIINELGEAIGEEAEETDLLTYVENIRNLLNQVKVKYAEGDKDMAQSLATKAYLDNFEFLEGPLEESNPELVDEIETMMREELRDMISNDAPVSEVDQQVDDILAKMDTVAKIVPEFGTIAVMILVVGIISTMVILSKSKNLTILPRI
;
A
#
# COMPACT_ATOMS: atom_id res chain seq x y z
N MET A 1 -1.64 77.11 -16.04
CA MET A 1 -1.14 76.53 -17.30
C MET A 1 -0.78 75.09 -16.99
N ILE A 2 -1.62 74.18 -17.46
CA ILE A 2 -1.65 72.75 -17.12
C ILE A 2 -0.52 72.05 -17.88
N LYS A 3 0.31 71.27 -17.19
CA LYS A 3 1.11 70.20 -17.82
C LYS A 3 0.82 68.90 -17.09
N SER A 4 0.08 68.05 -17.80
CA SER A 4 -0.21 66.66 -17.49
C SER A 4 1.10 65.86 -17.44
N ILE A 5 1.31 65.08 -16.38
CA ILE A 5 2.29 63.99 -16.35
C ILE A 5 1.48 62.70 -16.32
N THR A 6 1.44 62.04 -17.46
CA THR A 6 0.95 60.68 -17.65
C THR A 6 1.90 59.73 -16.91
N SER A 7 1.44 59.11 -15.81
CA SER A 7 2.15 57.96 -15.23
C SER A 7 1.72 56.70 -15.98
N ILE A 8 2.68 56.08 -16.65
CA ILE A 8 2.57 54.75 -17.23
C ILE A 8 2.66 53.76 -16.06
N ILE A 9 1.56 53.09 -15.74
CA ILE A 9 1.58 51.89 -14.89
C ILE A 9 2.04 50.73 -15.79
N VAL A 10 3.31 50.34 -15.66
CA VAL A 10 3.77 49.03 -16.14
C VAL A 10 3.38 48.03 -15.06
N GLY A 11 2.18 47.45 -15.18
CA GLY A 11 1.82 46.25 -14.43
C GLY A 11 2.63 45.09 -15.00
N ILE A 12 3.74 44.75 -14.35
CA ILE A 12 4.42 43.48 -14.62
C ILE A 12 3.52 42.40 -14.03
N ILE A 13 2.83 41.67 -14.92
CA ILE A 13 2.19 40.40 -14.60
C ILE A 13 3.33 39.42 -14.31
N LEU A 14 3.58 39.17 -13.03
CA LEU A 14 4.63 38.30 -12.54
C LEU A 14 3.98 37.06 -11.91
N LEU A 15 3.22 36.29 -12.70
CA LEU A 15 2.47 35.11 -12.25
C LEU A 15 2.36 34.00 -13.35
N PRO A 16 3.48 33.54 -13.95
CA PRO A 16 3.52 32.16 -14.46
C PRO A 16 4.76 31.31 -14.03
N THR A 17 5.72 31.88 -13.29
CA THR A 17 6.98 31.18 -12.94
C THR A 17 6.88 30.29 -11.71
N LEU A 18 6.04 30.64 -10.73
CA LEU A 18 5.84 29.85 -9.51
C LEU A 18 5.02 28.57 -9.75
N THR A 19 4.02 28.63 -10.64
CA THR A 19 3.18 27.49 -11.01
C THR A 19 3.92 26.46 -11.88
N SER A 20 4.93 26.89 -12.63
CA SER A 20 5.75 25.97 -13.46
C SER A 20 6.83 25.26 -12.65
N GLN A 21 7.39 25.90 -11.62
CA GLN A 21 8.38 25.27 -10.75
C GLN A 21 7.78 24.22 -9.82
N SER A 22 6.58 24.45 -9.29
CA SER A 22 5.85 23.47 -8.47
C SER A 22 5.51 22.22 -9.27
N VAL A 23 4.90 22.38 -10.45
CA VAL A 23 4.59 21.25 -11.35
C VAL A 23 5.84 20.47 -11.75
N LEU A 24 6.97 21.14 -12.01
CA LEU A 24 8.21 20.43 -12.33
C LEU A 24 8.82 19.67 -11.15
N ALA A 25 8.67 20.19 -9.92
CA ALA A 25 9.14 19.51 -8.71
C ALA A 25 8.26 18.28 -8.36
N GLU A 26 6.95 18.39 -8.58
CA GLU A 26 5.99 17.30 -8.41
C GLU A 26 6.26 16.17 -9.41
N LEU A 27 6.45 16.49 -10.69
CA LEU A 27 6.84 15.50 -11.70
C LEU A 27 8.18 14.80 -11.40
N ASP A 28 9.15 15.54 -10.84
CA ASP A 28 10.44 14.97 -10.39
C ASP A 28 10.24 14.00 -9.21
N TYR A 29 9.43 14.39 -8.22
CA TYR A 29 9.08 13.52 -7.09
C TYR A 29 8.39 12.23 -7.55
N ASP A 30 7.36 12.32 -8.38
CA ASP A 30 6.61 11.15 -8.88
C ASP A 30 7.51 10.19 -9.66
N SER A 31 8.40 10.73 -10.51
CA SER A 31 9.37 9.92 -11.25
C SER A 31 10.33 9.16 -10.32
N LYS A 32 10.83 9.83 -9.27
CA LYS A 32 11.71 9.23 -8.28
C LYS A 32 10.99 8.20 -7.42
N LEU A 33 9.74 8.45 -7.06
CA LEU A 33 8.92 7.51 -6.30
C LEU A 33 8.65 6.24 -7.11
N SER A 34 8.25 6.37 -8.38
CA SER A 34 8.04 5.23 -9.29
C SER A 34 9.32 4.43 -9.49
N PHE A 35 10.44 5.12 -9.75
CA PHE A 35 11.75 4.49 -9.87
C PHE A 35 12.15 3.73 -8.59
N ALA A 36 12.02 4.37 -7.42
CA ALA A 36 12.34 3.75 -6.14
C ALA A 36 11.41 2.57 -5.81
N GLY A 37 10.12 2.66 -6.15
CA GLY A 37 9.16 1.56 -5.99
C GLY A 37 9.60 0.32 -6.76
N SER A 38 10.02 0.49 -8.02
CA SER A 38 10.57 -0.62 -8.84
C SER A 38 11.84 -1.23 -8.23
N LEU A 39 12.66 -0.44 -7.52
CA LEU A 39 13.81 -0.96 -6.78
C LEU A 39 13.37 -1.77 -5.54
N GLU A 40 12.34 -1.32 -4.80
CA GLU A 40 11.85 -2.05 -3.64
C GLU A 40 11.15 -3.36 -4.05
N GLU A 41 10.38 -3.38 -5.14
CA GLU A 41 9.81 -4.61 -5.73
C GLU A 41 10.94 -5.59 -6.15
N THR A 42 12.01 -5.07 -6.78
CA THR A 42 13.19 -5.88 -7.09
C THR A 42 13.80 -6.52 -5.83
N LEU A 43 13.87 -5.79 -4.72
CA LEU A 43 14.36 -6.31 -3.44
C LEU A 43 13.38 -7.31 -2.80
N GLY A 44 12.07 -7.15 -3.00
CA GLY A 44 11.05 -8.13 -2.64
C GLY A 44 11.32 -9.48 -3.30
N HIS A 45 11.51 -9.51 -4.62
CA HIS A 45 11.82 -10.77 -5.33
C HIS A 45 13.07 -11.47 -4.76
N PHE A 46 14.06 -10.74 -4.24
CA PHE A 46 15.26 -11.38 -3.68
C PHE A 46 14.95 -12.21 -2.44
N TRP A 47 13.96 -11.81 -1.64
CA TRP A 47 13.46 -12.62 -0.54
C TRP A 47 12.76 -13.89 -1.04
N ALA A 48 11.99 -13.80 -2.13
CA ALA A 48 11.39 -14.98 -2.77
C ALA A 48 12.46 -15.92 -3.38
N ILE A 49 13.55 -15.39 -3.93
CA ILE A 49 14.71 -16.19 -4.38
C ILE A 49 15.32 -16.92 -3.20
N GLU A 50 15.60 -16.23 -2.08
CA GLU A 50 16.21 -16.83 -0.89
C GLU A 50 15.36 -17.97 -0.33
N GLN A 51 14.04 -17.78 -0.20
CA GLN A 51 13.11 -18.84 0.24
C GLN A 51 13.13 -20.06 -0.67
N ASN A 52 13.02 -19.85 -1.99
CA ASN A 52 13.00 -20.96 -2.94
C ASN A 52 14.33 -21.71 -2.99
N LEU A 53 15.45 -21.00 -2.86
CA LEU A 53 16.75 -21.63 -2.77
C LEU A 53 16.89 -22.49 -1.50
N ASP A 54 16.36 -22.02 -0.37
CA ASP A 54 16.39 -22.75 0.90
C ASP A 54 15.47 -24.00 0.85
N ASP A 55 14.38 -23.92 0.10
CA ASP A 55 13.47 -25.04 -0.19
C ASP A 55 13.98 -25.99 -1.29
N ASN A 56 15.17 -25.75 -1.85
CA ASN A 56 15.74 -26.47 -2.99
C ASN A 56 14.89 -26.40 -4.27
N ASN A 57 14.10 -25.34 -4.43
CA ASN A 57 13.29 -25.03 -5.60
C ASN A 57 14.02 -24.07 -6.54
N ALA A 58 15.05 -24.58 -7.22
CA ALA A 58 15.89 -23.77 -8.10
C ALA A 58 15.14 -23.22 -9.34
N GLU A 59 14.06 -23.87 -9.77
CA GLU A 59 13.23 -23.42 -10.88
C GLU A 59 12.48 -22.13 -10.52
N LEU A 60 11.82 -22.11 -9.35
CA LEU A 60 11.06 -20.94 -8.91
C LEU A 60 11.98 -19.82 -8.41
N ALA A 61 13.13 -20.17 -7.83
CA ALA A 61 14.19 -19.17 -7.57
C ALA A 61 14.64 -18.48 -8.86
N LEU A 62 14.78 -19.20 -9.97
CA LEU A 62 15.14 -18.62 -11.26
C LEU A 62 14.02 -17.71 -11.82
N VAL A 63 12.75 -18.09 -11.65
CA VAL A 63 11.61 -17.25 -12.04
C VAL A 63 11.72 -15.88 -11.37
N HIS A 64 11.84 -15.84 -10.05
CA HIS A 64 12.01 -14.60 -9.28
C HIS A 64 13.29 -13.83 -9.62
N ALA A 65 14.38 -14.52 -9.97
CA ALA A 65 15.60 -13.88 -10.43
C ALA A 65 15.46 -13.19 -11.80
N ILE A 66 14.45 -13.55 -12.59
CA ILE A 66 14.18 -12.99 -13.92
C ILE A 66 13.14 -11.87 -13.88
N HIS A 67 12.18 -11.90 -12.96
CA HIS A 67 11.11 -10.88 -12.87
C HIS A 67 11.65 -9.44 -12.90
N PRO A 68 12.67 -9.05 -12.11
CA PRO A 68 13.19 -7.68 -12.15
C PRO A 68 13.68 -7.20 -13.53
N ILE A 69 14.35 -8.05 -14.29
CA ILE A 69 14.86 -7.68 -15.62
C ILE A 69 13.75 -7.75 -16.68
N ALA A 70 12.76 -8.63 -16.51
CA ALA A 70 11.69 -8.85 -17.46
C ALA A 70 10.55 -7.82 -17.33
N GLU A 71 10.28 -7.34 -16.12
CA GLU A 71 9.06 -6.60 -15.80
C GLU A 71 9.35 -5.19 -15.27
N LEU A 72 10.42 -5.01 -14.48
CA LEU A 72 10.72 -3.76 -13.78
C LEU A 72 11.81 -2.91 -14.46
N TYR A 73 12.76 -3.52 -15.16
CA TYR A 73 13.89 -2.77 -15.74
C TYR A 73 13.45 -1.72 -16.78
N ASP A 74 12.42 -2.02 -17.58
CA ASP A 74 11.97 -1.08 -18.62
C ASP A 74 11.36 0.20 -18.03
N SER A 75 10.75 0.15 -16.84
CA SER A 75 10.26 1.35 -16.14
C SER A 75 11.39 2.18 -15.53
N MET A 76 12.46 1.53 -15.04
CA MET A 76 13.62 2.19 -14.41
C MET A 76 14.63 2.79 -15.40
N LYS A 77 14.63 2.27 -16.63
CA LYS A 77 15.65 2.59 -17.64
C LYS A 77 15.73 4.07 -18.03
N PRO A 78 14.62 4.82 -18.22
CA PRO A 78 14.70 6.23 -18.57
C PRO A 78 15.54 7.04 -17.57
N GLU A 79 15.29 6.86 -16.27
CA GLU A 79 15.92 7.57 -15.16
C GLU A 79 17.38 7.13 -15.00
N LEU A 80 17.67 5.82 -15.06
CA LEU A 80 19.04 5.29 -15.04
C LEU A 80 19.90 5.87 -16.17
N LYS A 81 19.34 5.89 -17.38
CA LYS A 81 20.04 6.36 -18.57
C LYS A 81 20.24 7.86 -18.57
N GLU A 82 19.28 8.62 -18.06
CA GLU A 82 19.40 10.07 -17.88
C GLU A 82 20.49 10.40 -16.86
N ALA A 83 20.51 9.69 -15.72
CA ALA A 83 21.51 9.90 -14.67
C ALA A 83 22.92 9.48 -15.12
N ASN A 84 23.07 8.27 -15.68
CA ASN A 84 24.35 7.77 -16.20
C ASN A 84 24.16 6.55 -17.14
N PRO A 85 24.35 6.70 -18.47
CA PRO A 85 24.21 5.61 -19.45
C PRO A 85 25.14 4.40 -19.24
N GLU A 86 26.34 4.61 -18.71
CA GLU A 86 27.26 3.50 -18.39
C GLU A 86 26.76 2.72 -17.17
N PHE A 87 26.18 3.43 -16.20
CA PHE A 87 25.56 2.83 -15.03
C PHE A 87 24.29 2.05 -15.39
N ASP A 88 23.42 2.58 -16.25
CA ASP A 88 22.27 1.84 -16.82
C ASP A 88 22.70 0.49 -17.41
N THR A 89 23.77 0.49 -18.22
CA THR A 89 24.33 -0.74 -18.80
C THR A 89 24.86 -1.70 -17.71
N LYS A 90 25.52 -1.19 -16.67
CA LYS A 90 25.99 -1.98 -15.53
C LYS A 90 24.81 -2.58 -14.76
N PHE A 91 23.76 -1.80 -14.52
CA PHE A 91 22.54 -2.19 -13.83
C PHE A 91 21.84 -3.33 -14.56
N GLN A 92 21.56 -3.15 -15.86
CA GLN A 92 20.95 -4.15 -16.70
C GLN A 92 21.74 -5.47 -16.70
N ASN A 93 23.06 -5.39 -16.89
CA ASN A 93 23.91 -6.58 -16.93
C ASN A 93 23.93 -7.32 -15.58
N THR A 94 23.84 -6.59 -14.46
CA THR A 94 23.83 -7.19 -13.12
C THR A 94 22.55 -7.99 -12.89
N LEU A 95 21.38 -7.44 -13.26
CA LEU A 95 20.12 -8.17 -13.18
C LEU A 95 20.08 -9.38 -14.14
N MET A 96 20.62 -9.23 -15.36
CA MET A 96 20.77 -10.36 -16.28
C MET A 96 21.70 -11.46 -15.74
N ASP A 97 22.77 -11.08 -15.04
CA ASP A 97 23.69 -12.03 -14.42
C ASP A 97 23.09 -12.71 -13.19
N LEU A 98 22.22 -12.04 -12.42
CA LEU A 98 21.45 -12.67 -11.35
C LEU A 98 20.61 -13.84 -11.88
N GLY A 99 19.88 -13.64 -12.99
CA GLY A 99 19.14 -14.71 -13.65
C GLY A 99 20.04 -15.85 -14.14
N LYS A 100 21.22 -15.56 -14.70
CA LYS A 100 22.17 -16.61 -15.14
C LYS A 100 22.83 -17.37 -13.99
N LYS A 101 22.99 -16.71 -12.83
CA LYS A 101 23.60 -17.26 -11.62
C LYS A 101 22.53 -17.76 -10.62
N THR A 102 21.32 -17.98 -11.10
CA THR A 102 20.25 -18.64 -10.35
C THR A 102 19.73 -19.78 -11.22
N GLY A 103 19.38 -20.92 -10.63
CA GLY A 103 18.88 -22.07 -11.38
C GLY A 103 19.53 -23.40 -10.97
N SER A 104 19.04 -24.48 -11.59
CA SER A 104 19.34 -25.86 -11.17
C SER A 104 20.81 -26.28 -11.27
N ASP A 105 21.62 -25.59 -12.08
CA ASP A 105 23.03 -25.84 -12.32
C ASP A 105 23.96 -24.91 -11.52
N VAL A 106 23.40 -24.02 -10.70
CA VAL A 106 24.14 -23.05 -9.88
C VAL A 106 24.09 -23.43 -8.41
N THR A 107 25.17 -23.16 -7.67
CA THR A 107 25.21 -23.40 -6.23
C THR A 107 24.47 -22.30 -5.46
N ARG A 108 23.90 -22.62 -4.29
CA ARG A 108 23.31 -21.63 -3.36
C ARG A 108 24.28 -20.48 -3.06
N GLU A 109 25.56 -20.79 -2.91
CA GLU A 109 26.61 -19.81 -2.61
C GLU A 109 26.84 -18.85 -3.79
N ASP A 110 26.85 -19.35 -5.02
CA ASP A 110 27.03 -18.51 -6.21
C ASP A 110 25.78 -17.66 -6.48
N ALA A 111 24.59 -18.20 -6.25
CA ALA A 111 23.34 -17.43 -6.29
C ALA A 111 23.34 -16.32 -5.22
N GLN A 112 23.80 -16.61 -4.00
CA GLN A 112 23.92 -15.58 -2.96
C GLN A 112 24.87 -14.46 -3.36
N LYS A 113 26.05 -14.77 -3.93
CA LYS A 113 26.98 -13.74 -4.42
C LYS A 113 26.34 -12.86 -5.49
N ALA A 114 25.55 -13.44 -6.39
CA ALA A 114 24.83 -12.69 -7.41
C ALA A 114 23.77 -11.77 -6.80
N MET A 115 23.03 -12.24 -5.80
CA MET A 115 22.06 -11.42 -5.06
C MET A 115 22.75 -10.29 -4.30
N ASP A 116 23.89 -10.54 -3.67
CA ASP A 116 24.65 -9.50 -2.95
C ASP A 116 25.18 -8.42 -3.92
N GLU A 117 25.68 -8.83 -5.10
CA GLU A 117 26.05 -7.92 -6.19
C GLU A 117 24.85 -7.08 -6.66
N ALA A 118 23.68 -7.70 -6.78
CA ALA A 118 22.45 -7.02 -7.19
C ALA A 118 21.91 -6.05 -6.11
N LYS A 119 21.93 -6.44 -4.82
CA LYS A 119 21.57 -5.56 -3.69
C LYS A 119 22.46 -4.31 -3.67
N ALA A 120 23.77 -4.48 -3.91
CA ALA A 120 24.70 -3.36 -3.96
C ALA A 120 24.41 -2.40 -5.12
N ILE A 121 24.13 -2.90 -6.33
CA ILE A 121 23.84 -2.02 -7.47
C ILE A 121 22.49 -1.32 -7.35
N ILE A 122 21.51 -1.94 -6.70
CA ILE A 122 20.21 -1.33 -6.38
C ILE A 122 20.41 -0.14 -5.42
N GLN A 123 21.23 -0.30 -4.38
CA GLN A 123 21.55 0.80 -3.48
C GLN A 123 22.29 1.93 -4.19
N GLU A 124 23.26 1.60 -5.07
CA GLU A 124 23.94 2.60 -5.91
C GLU A 124 22.93 3.35 -6.80
N ALA A 125 21.97 2.65 -7.39
CA ALA A 125 20.94 3.22 -8.26
C ALA A 125 20.00 4.16 -7.50
N ARG A 126 19.55 3.76 -6.30
CA ARG A 126 18.73 4.58 -5.41
C ARG A 126 19.41 5.91 -5.10
N ILE A 127 20.67 5.88 -4.67
CA ILE A 127 21.41 7.10 -4.34
C ILE A 127 21.69 7.96 -5.59
N LEU A 128 21.96 7.34 -6.74
CA LEU A 128 22.24 8.06 -7.98
C LEU A 128 21.01 8.83 -8.51
N VAL A 129 19.83 8.22 -8.47
CA VAL A 129 18.61 8.77 -9.09
C VAL A 129 17.74 9.54 -8.08
N VAL A 130 17.51 8.97 -6.91
CA VAL A 130 16.62 9.52 -5.88
C VAL A 130 17.37 10.51 -4.97
N GLY A 131 18.62 10.19 -4.64
CA GLY A 131 19.45 10.94 -3.69
C GLY A 131 19.28 10.48 -2.24
N GLU A 132 20.31 10.72 -1.43
CA GLU A 132 20.38 10.24 -0.04
C GLU A 132 19.31 10.84 0.87
N GLU A 133 19.01 12.14 0.73
CA GLU A 133 18.04 12.84 1.58
C GLU A 133 16.63 12.26 1.40
N LEU A 134 16.11 12.28 0.16
CA LEU A 134 14.78 11.76 -0.15
C LEU A 134 14.67 10.25 0.10
N SER A 135 15.76 9.49 -0.10
CA SER A 135 15.76 8.05 0.20
C SER A 135 15.56 7.72 1.67
N ASN A 136 15.91 8.65 2.57
CA ASN A 136 15.78 8.48 4.02
C ASN A 136 14.57 9.24 4.59
N ASP A 137 13.77 9.89 3.75
CA ASP A 137 12.57 10.61 4.17
C ASP A 137 11.47 9.62 4.57
N THR A 138 10.84 9.87 5.72
CA THR A 138 9.80 9.01 6.30
C THR A 138 8.56 8.94 5.41
N ALA A 139 8.08 10.08 4.91
CA ALA A 139 6.90 10.13 4.05
C ALA A 139 7.16 9.44 2.71
N PHE A 140 8.35 9.64 2.13
CA PHE A 140 8.76 8.93 0.92
C PHE A 140 8.78 7.40 1.12
N LYS A 141 9.31 6.92 2.26
CA LYS A 141 9.29 5.49 2.60
C LYS A 141 7.88 4.94 2.80
N ALA A 142 7.00 5.68 3.48
CA ALA A 142 5.59 5.30 3.61
C ALA A 142 4.91 5.19 2.23
N LYS A 143 5.17 6.12 1.30
CA LYS A 143 4.69 6.02 -0.09
C LYS A 143 5.21 4.77 -0.83
N LEU A 144 6.44 4.35 -0.58
CA LEU A 144 6.98 3.11 -1.15
C LEU A 144 6.25 1.88 -0.59
N MET A 145 5.95 1.87 0.70
CA MET A 145 5.16 0.81 1.34
C MET A 145 3.77 0.72 0.74
N GLN A 146 3.09 1.85 0.53
CA GLN A 146 1.77 1.88 -0.12
C GLN A 146 1.84 1.26 -1.53
N GLY A 147 2.86 1.59 -2.32
CA GLY A 147 3.07 1.00 -3.64
C GLY A 147 3.26 -0.52 -3.61
N LEU A 148 4.11 -1.03 -2.71
CA LEU A 148 4.34 -2.46 -2.52
C LEU A 148 3.07 -3.22 -2.12
N LEU A 149 2.27 -2.65 -1.22
CA LEU A 149 1.01 -3.26 -0.75
C LEU A 149 -0.03 -3.29 -1.88
N LEU A 150 -0.12 -2.23 -2.70
CA LEU A 150 -0.99 -2.21 -3.88
C LEU A 150 -0.59 -3.27 -4.91
N THR A 151 0.71 -3.43 -5.19
CA THR A 151 1.20 -4.49 -6.07
C THR A 151 0.91 -5.87 -5.47
N SER A 152 1.13 -6.05 -4.16
CA SER A 152 0.83 -7.29 -3.43
C SER A 152 -0.62 -7.76 -3.60
N ILE A 153 -1.58 -6.83 -3.54
CA ILE A 153 -3.01 -7.14 -3.75
C ILE A 153 -3.23 -7.77 -5.13
N GLY A 154 -2.64 -7.19 -6.18
CA GLY A 154 -2.76 -7.68 -7.54
C GLY A 154 -2.14 -9.08 -7.70
N GLU A 155 -0.92 -9.25 -7.20
CA GLU A 155 -0.21 -10.53 -7.31
C GLU A 155 -0.90 -11.65 -6.53
N TYR A 156 -1.46 -11.35 -5.36
CA TYR A 156 -2.25 -12.31 -4.59
C TYR A 156 -3.53 -12.74 -5.34
N GLU A 157 -4.25 -11.78 -5.94
CA GLU A 157 -5.45 -12.06 -6.75
C GLU A 157 -5.13 -12.96 -7.95
N GLU A 158 -3.97 -12.75 -8.60
CA GLU A 158 -3.50 -13.60 -9.68
C GLU A 158 -3.06 -14.99 -9.17
N GLY A 159 -2.40 -15.04 -8.01
CA GLY A 159 -1.87 -16.26 -7.39
C GLY A 159 -2.93 -17.21 -6.84
N ILE A 160 -4.04 -16.70 -6.32
CA ILE A 160 -5.07 -17.46 -5.62
C ILE A 160 -6.38 -17.55 -6.40
N LYS A 161 -6.93 -18.75 -6.51
CA LYS A 161 -8.29 -18.95 -7.01
C LYS A 161 -9.03 -20.01 -6.21
N SER A 162 -10.24 -19.66 -5.75
CA SER A 162 -11.09 -20.57 -4.96
C SER A 162 -10.35 -21.18 -3.75
N GLY A 163 -9.54 -20.38 -3.06
CA GLY A 163 -8.75 -20.81 -1.88
C GLY A 163 -7.57 -21.73 -2.20
N GLN A 164 -7.13 -21.81 -3.46
CA GLN A 164 -5.98 -22.60 -3.90
C GLN A 164 -4.96 -21.73 -4.62
N ILE A 165 -3.68 -22.05 -4.44
CA ILE A 165 -2.59 -21.42 -5.19
C ILE A 165 -2.59 -21.99 -6.62
N GLU A 166 -3.03 -21.19 -7.59
CA GLU A 166 -2.97 -21.53 -9.02
C GLU A 166 -1.64 -21.09 -9.65
N MET A 167 -1.08 -19.96 -9.20
CA MET A 167 0.19 -19.42 -9.67
C MET A 167 1.11 -19.13 -8.49
N MET A 168 2.04 -20.07 -8.23
CA MET A 168 2.93 -19.98 -7.06
C MET A 168 3.90 -18.80 -7.15
N ALA A 169 4.31 -18.39 -8.36
CA ALA A 169 5.16 -17.22 -8.55
C ALA A 169 4.44 -15.95 -8.06
N GLU A 170 3.24 -15.66 -8.59
CA GLU A 170 2.46 -14.48 -8.18
C GLU A 170 2.09 -14.52 -6.69
N PHE A 171 1.72 -15.69 -6.15
CA PHE A 171 1.46 -15.82 -4.71
C PHE A 171 2.71 -15.46 -3.87
N GLN A 172 3.90 -15.87 -4.32
CA GLN A 172 5.16 -15.53 -3.65
C GLN A 172 5.53 -14.07 -3.84
N ASP A 173 5.30 -13.48 -5.02
CA ASP A 173 5.54 -12.06 -5.27
C ASP A 173 4.67 -11.19 -4.37
N GLY A 174 3.37 -11.50 -4.26
CA GLY A 174 2.48 -10.83 -3.33
C GLY A 174 3.01 -10.86 -1.89
N SER A 175 3.35 -12.04 -1.39
CA SER A 175 3.91 -12.18 -0.04
C SER A 175 5.26 -11.46 0.13
N ALA A 176 6.08 -11.41 -0.92
CA ALA A 176 7.37 -10.77 -0.89
C ALA A 176 7.27 -9.25 -0.82
N PHE A 177 6.26 -8.67 -1.45
CA PHE A 177 6.01 -7.23 -1.37
C PHE A 177 5.41 -6.84 -0.01
N VAL A 178 4.58 -7.68 0.62
CA VAL A 178 4.17 -7.51 2.03
C VAL A 178 5.39 -7.54 2.95
N TRP A 179 6.22 -8.58 2.84
CA TRP A 179 7.44 -8.70 3.65
C TRP A 179 8.33 -7.46 3.48
N LYS A 180 8.49 -6.99 2.24
CA LYS A 180 9.34 -5.85 1.95
C LYS A 180 8.76 -4.54 2.51
N SER A 181 7.45 -4.32 2.46
CA SER A 181 6.85 -3.13 3.06
C SER A 181 6.97 -3.17 4.58
N GLU A 182 6.83 -4.33 5.21
CA GLU A 182 7.04 -4.53 6.66
C GLU A 182 8.50 -4.26 7.07
N GLN A 183 9.49 -4.63 6.25
CA GLN A 183 10.88 -4.25 6.53
C GLN A 183 11.09 -2.72 6.51
N ILE A 184 10.40 -2.01 5.61
CA ILE A 184 10.46 -0.55 5.57
C ILE A 184 9.72 0.03 6.78
N PHE A 185 8.58 -0.54 7.16
CA PHE A 185 7.82 -0.16 8.35
C PHE A 185 8.71 -0.21 9.60
N ASP A 186 9.45 -1.30 9.80
CA ASP A 186 10.37 -1.46 10.93
C ASP A 186 11.47 -0.38 10.99
N GLU A 187 11.85 0.19 9.84
CA GLU A 187 12.81 1.30 9.79
C GLU A 187 12.20 2.64 10.19
N ILE A 188 10.90 2.85 9.94
CA ILE A 188 10.24 4.16 10.11
C ILE A 188 9.25 4.23 11.26
N LYS A 189 8.85 3.09 11.85
CA LYS A 189 7.75 3.04 12.82
C LYS A 189 7.93 3.96 14.02
N SER A 190 9.16 4.21 14.46
CA SER A 190 9.44 5.12 15.57
C SER A 190 9.26 6.60 15.23
N ASP A 191 9.16 6.93 13.95
CA ASP A 191 8.98 8.28 13.43
C ASP A 191 7.50 8.57 13.08
N LEU A 192 6.64 7.55 13.07
CA LEU A 192 5.19 7.67 12.89
C LEU A 192 4.51 7.96 14.23
N PRO A 193 3.28 8.51 14.23
CA PRO A 193 2.53 8.65 15.48
C PRO A 193 2.15 7.26 16.04
N GLU A 194 2.08 7.17 17.37
CA GLU A 194 2.06 5.90 18.10
C GLU A 194 0.81 5.07 17.79
N HIS A 195 -0.32 5.75 17.58
CA HIS A 195 -1.61 5.13 17.33
C HIS A 195 -1.64 4.41 15.97
N GLU A 196 -1.35 5.11 14.88
CA GLU A 196 -1.31 4.57 13.52
C GLU A 196 -0.23 3.48 13.41
N ALA A 197 0.91 3.63 14.11
CA ALA A 197 1.93 2.59 14.14
C ALA A 197 1.46 1.29 14.82
N GLU A 198 0.68 1.37 15.90
CA GLU A 198 0.09 0.20 16.56
C GLU A 198 -0.94 -0.49 15.64
N GLU A 199 -1.77 0.28 14.94
CA GLU A 199 -2.75 -0.25 13.99
C GLU A 199 -2.10 -0.93 12.79
N ILE A 200 -1.09 -0.30 12.19
CA ILE A 200 -0.31 -0.90 11.10
C ILE A 200 0.31 -2.24 11.52
N GLU A 201 0.86 -2.33 12.74
CA GLU A 201 1.44 -3.58 13.26
C GLU A 201 0.36 -4.68 13.41
N GLU A 202 -0.83 -4.34 13.91
CA GLU A 202 -1.97 -5.26 13.96
C GLU A 202 -2.38 -5.74 12.56
N PHE A 203 -2.53 -4.81 11.60
CA PHE A 203 -3.00 -5.14 10.26
C PHE A 203 -1.98 -5.94 9.46
N TYR A 204 -0.67 -5.77 9.68
CA TYR A 204 0.34 -6.69 9.11
C TYR A 204 0.16 -8.12 9.64
N SER A 205 -0.06 -8.27 10.95
CA SER A 205 -0.34 -9.58 11.55
C SER A 205 -1.58 -10.22 10.93
N ASP A 206 -2.65 -9.45 10.74
CA ASP A 206 -3.88 -9.93 10.09
C ASP A 206 -3.69 -10.28 8.61
N LEU A 207 -2.95 -9.45 7.87
CA LEU A 207 -2.62 -9.68 6.47
C LEU A 207 -1.84 -11.00 6.31
N TRP A 208 -0.82 -11.23 7.13
CA TRP A 208 -0.07 -12.49 7.14
C TRP A 208 -0.96 -13.69 7.48
N ASN A 209 -1.83 -13.55 8.47
CA ASN A 209 -2.82 -14.59 8.80
C ASN A 209 -3.75 -14.90 7.61
N ALA A 210 -4.13 -13.90 6.83
CA ALA A 210 -4.95 -14.08 5.63
C ALA A 210 -4.18 -14.81 4.51
N TYR A 211 -2.91 -14.46 4.28
CA TYR A 211 -2.01 -15.17 3.37
C TYR A 211 -1.84 -16.65 3.74
N ASP A 212 -1.60 -16.95 5.01
CA ASP A 212 -1.43 -18.31 5.52
C ASP A 212 -2.65 -19.17 5.27
N LYS A 213 -3.84 -18.61 5.49
CA LYS A 213 -5.12 -19.28 5.26
C LYS A 213 -5.50 -19.40 3.78
N LYS A 214 -4.78 -18.75 2.86
CA LYS A 214 -5.22 -18.54 1.47
C LYS A 214 -6.63 -17.98 1.43
N SER A 215 -6.87 -16.98 2.27
CA SER A 215 -8.15 -16.28 2.36
C SER A 215 -8.59 -15.72 1.02
N ASP A 216 -9.86 -15.35 0.93
CA ASP A 216 -10.41 -14.66 -0.23
C ASP A 216 -9.58 -13.41 -0.57
N PRO A 217 -9.27 -13.15 -1.87
CA PRO A 217 -8.50 -11.99 -2.28
C PRO A 217 -9.08 -10.65 -1.78
N GLU A 218 -10.41 -10.55 -1.65
CA GLU A 218 -11.04 -9.32 -1.13
C GLU A 218 -10.65 -9.07 0.32
N LEU A 219 -10.54 -10.12 1.15
CA LEU A 219 -10.12 -9.96 2.55
C LEU A 219 -8.63 -9.58 2.66
N VAL A 220 -7.77 -10.13 1.80
CA VAL A 220 -6.36 -9.73 1.73
C VAL A 220 -6.24 -8.26 1.31
N ALA A 221 -7.05 -7.84 0.33
CA ALA A 221 -7.11 -6.45 -0.09
C ALA A 221 -7.58 -5.52 1.03
N THR A 222 -8.61 -5.89 1.80
CA THR A 222 -9.08 -5.10 2.95
C THR A 222 -7.96 -4.85 3.96
N PHE A 223 -7.19 -5.87 4.36
CA PHE A 223 -6.08 -5.67 5.31
C PHE A 223 -4.93 -4.84 4.72
N ALA A 224 -4.54 -5.11 3.47
CA ALA A 224 -3.49 -4.32 2.82
C ALA A 224 -3.91 -2.85 2.63
N ASN A 225 -5.19 -2.59 2.33
CA ASN A 225 -5.73 -1.23 2.21
C ASN A 225 -5.82 -0.50 3.56
N GLY A 226 -6.15 -1.19 4.65
CA GLY A 226 -6.07 -0.61 6.00
C GLY A 226 -4.66 -0.11 6.31
N ILE A 227 -3.63 -0.94 6.07
CA ILE A 227 -2.23 -0.49 6.22
C ILE A 227 -1.92 0.72 5.33
N ILE A 228 -2.42 0.73 4.07
CA ILE A 228 -2.20 1.85 3.15
C ILE A 228 -2.83 3.14 3.67
N ASN A 229 -4.04 3.07 4.25
CA ASN A 229 -4.76 4.21 4.75
C ASN A 229 -4.13 4.74 6.04
N GLU A 230 -3.83 3.90 7.02
CA GLU A 230 -3.04 4.27 8.21
C GLU A 230 -1.69 4.94 7.88
N LEU A 231 -0.98 4.43 6.87
CA LEU A 231 0.26 5.08 6.38
C LEU A 231 0.00 6.48 5.82
N GLY A 232 -1.14 6.67 5.15
CA GLY A 232 -1.57 7.96 4.64
C GLY A 232 -1.88 8.93 5.76
N GLU A 233 -2.63 8.49 6.77
CA GLU A 233 -2.96 9.30 7.95
C GLU A 233 -1.71 9.70 8.72
N ALA A 234 -0.80 8.74 8.98
CA ALA A 234 0.45 8.97 9.68
C ALA A 234 1.37 10.00 8.99
N ILE A 235 1.26 10.18 7.68
CA ILE A 235 2.03 11.18 6.91
C ILE A 235 1.21 12.41 6.50
N GLY A 236 -0.03 12.53 6.98
CA GLY A 236 -0.90 13.68 6.79
C GLY A 236 -1.53 13.77 5.40
N GLU A 237 -1.82 12.64 4.76
CA GLU A 237 -2.65 12.59 3.56
C GLU A 237 -4.11 12.87 3.87
N GLU A 238 -4.79 13.60 2.99
CA GLU A 238 -6.23 13.82 3.12
C GLU A 238 -6.99 12.67 2.45
N ALA A 239 -7.98 12.11 3.14
CA ALA A 239 -8.87 11.08 2.61
C ALA A 239 -9.66 11.59 1.38
N GLU A 240 -9.95 10.70 0.43
CA GLU A 240 -10.79 11.04 -0.73
C GLU A 240 -12.19 11.50 -0.29
N GLU A 241 -12.70 12.58 -0.89
CA GLU A 241 -14.06 13.09 -0.66
C GLU A 241 -15.12 12.05 -1.06
N THR A 242 -15.51 11.20 -0.12
CA THR A 242 -16.68 10.34 -0.21
C THR A 242 -17.80 10.91 0.67
N ASP A 243 -19.06 10.71 0.26
CA ASP A 243 -20.19 11.02 1.14
C ASP A 243 -20.10 10.12 2.38
N LEU A 244 -19.63 10.70 3.49
CA LEU A 244 -19.42 10.05 4.77
C LEU A 244 -20.66 9.29 5.27
N LEU A 245 -21.88 9.69 4.86
CA LEU A 245 -23.10 8.93 5.21
C LEU A 245 -23.14 7.56 4.54
N THR A 246 -22.50 7.40 3.38
CA THR A 246 -22.38 6.11 2.68
C THR A 246 -21.61 5.10 3.54
N TYR A 247 -20.50 5.51 4.15
CA TYR A 247 -19.75 4.65 5.07
C TYR A 247 -20.61 4.23 6.27
N VAL A 248 -21.36 5.16 6.87
CA VAL A 248 -22.27 4.83 7.98
C VAL A 248 -23.34 3.82 7.57
N GLU A 249 -23.92 3.96 6.37
CA GLU A 249 -24.92 3.02 5.86
C GLU A 249 -24.32 1.64 5.56
N ASN A 250 -23.11 1.59 5.00
CA ASN A 250 -22.38 0.36 4.74
C ASN A 250 -22.03 -0.37 6.04
N ILE A 251 -21.49 0.32 7.05
CA ILE A 251 -21.19 -0.22 8.38
C ILE A 251 -22.44 -0.90 8.95
N ARG A 252 -23.57 -0.21 8.94
CA ARG A 252 -24.83 -0.77 9.45
C ARG A 252 -25.25 -2.03 8.70
N ASN A 253 -25.10 -2.03 7.38
CA ASN A 253 -25.44 -3.20 6.57
C ASN A 253 -24.53 -4.39 6.90
N LEU A 254 -23.22 -4.18 6.88
CA LEU A 254 -22.22 -5.21 7.18
C LEU A 254 -22.41 -5.78 8.58
N LEU A 255 -22.58 -4.94 9.59
CA LEU A 255 -22.86 -5.34 10.97
C LEU A 255 -24.14 -6.18 11.11
N ASN A 256 -25.22 -5.82 10.40
CA ASN A 256 -26.42 -6.67 10.38
C ASN A 256 -26.16 -8.03 9.71
N GLN A 257 -25.29 -8.09 8.69
CA GLN A 257 -24.87 -9.35 8.09
C GLN A 257 -23.98 -10.18 9.03
N VAL A 258 -23.13 -9.55 9.84
CA VAL A 258 -22.34 -10.22 10.90
C VAL A 258 -23.27 -11.03 11.81
N LYS A 259 -24.36 -10.43 12.32
CA LYS A 259 -25.35 -11.13 13.17
C LYS A 259 -25.91 -12.38 12.48
N VAL A 260 -26.30 -12.24 11.22
CA VAL A 260 -26.87 -13.34 10.43
C VAL A 260 -25.85 -14.47 10.25
N LYS A 261 -24.63 -14.14 9.81
CA LYS A 261 -23.59 -15.14 9.53
C LYS A 261 -23.07 -15.82 10.76
N TYR A 262 -22.90 -15.09 11.84
CA TYR A 262 -22.49 -15.66 13.12
C TYR A 262 -23.54 -16.61 13.68
N ALA A 263 -24.82 -16.24 13.63
CA ALA A 263 -25.92 -17.11 14.06
C ALA A 263 -26.09 -18.37 13.19
N GLU A 264 -25.73 -18.31 11.90
CA GLU A 264 -25.64 -19.46 11.00
C GLU A 264 -24.44 -20.38 11.30
N GLY A 265 -23.51 -19.93 12.16
CA GLY A 265 -22.26 -20.62 12.49
C GLY A 265 -21.13 -20.38 11.49
N ASP A 266 -21.32 -19.47 10.54
CA ASP A 266 -20.32 -19.08 9.52
C ASP A 266 -19.41 -17.98 10.08
N LYS A 267 -18.48 -18.39 10.93
CA LYS A 267 -17.59 -17.49 11.67
C LYS A 267 -16.59 -16.77 10.77
N ASP A 268 -16.05 -17.46 9.77
CA ASP A 268 -15.07 -16.88 8.85
C ASP A 268 -15.71 -15.73 8.06
N MET A 269 -16.94 -15.92 7.57
CA MET A 269 -17.69 -14.86 6.90
C MET A 269 -18.08 -13.73 7.87
N ALA A 270 -18.52 -14.06 9.09
CA ALA A 270 -18.84 -13.06 10.11
C ALA A 270 -17.61 -12.18 10.45
N GLN A 271 -16.44 -12.80 10.62
CA GLN A 271 -15.18 -12.10 10.86
C GLN A 271 -14.83 -11.19 9.69
N SER A 272 -14.90 -11.70 8.45
CA SER A 272 -14.62 -10.89 7.25
C SER A 272 -15.56 -9.69 7.12
N LEU A 273 -16.85 -9.86 7.40
CA LEU A 273 -17.82 -8.76 7.38
C LEU A 273 -17.55 -7.72 8.47
N ALA A 274 -17.14 -8.16 9.67
CA ALA A 274 -16.76 -7.25 10.76
C ALA A 274 -15.49 -6.46 10.41
N THR A 275 -14.47 -7.12 9.85
CA THR A 275 -13.25 -6.48 9.35
C THR A 275 -13.57 -5.43 8.28
N LYS A 276 -14.41 -5.75 7.28
CA LYS A 276 -14.81 -4.77 6.25
C LYS A 276 -15.63 -3.61 6.82
N ALA A 277 -16.45 -3.86 7.84
CA ALA A 277 -17.18 -2.78 8.49
C ALA A 277 -16.23 -1.77 9.13
N TYR A 278 -15.10 -2.23 9.65
CA TYR A 278 -14.08 -1.37 10.23
C TYR A 278 -13.17 -0.75 9.16
N LEU A 279 -12.31 -1.54 8.52
CA LEU A 279 -11.28 -1.05 7.59
C LEU A 279 -11.85 -0.38 6.33
N ASP A 280 -12.78 -1.04 5.63
CA ASP A 280 -13.31 -0.46 4.38
C ASP A 280 -14.29 0.72 4.63
N ASN A 281 -14.63 1.06 5.89
CA ASN A 281 -15.66 2.06 6.16
C ASN A 281 -15.46 2.95 7.39
N PHE A 282 -15.25 2.39 8.58
CA PHE A 282 -15.13 3.20 9.80
C PHE A 282 -13.83 4.01 9.83
N GLU A 283 -12.72 3.44 9.35
CA GLU A 283 -11.41 4.11 9.21
C GLU A 283 -11.56 5.48 8.51
N PHE A 284 -12.28 5.53 7.38
CA PHE A 284 -12.58 6.76 6.64
C PHE A 284 -13.49 7.77 7.36
N LEU A 285 -14.04 7.41 8.52
CA LEU A 285 -14.83 8.31 9.38
C LEU A 285 -14.01 8.86 10.55
N GLU A 286 -12.83 8.30 10.86
CA GLU A 286 -12.06 8.62 12.06
C GLU A 286 -11.58 10.06 12.03
N GLY A 287 -10.77 10.44 11.03
CA GLY A 287 -10.28 11.82 10.88
C GLY A 287 -11.38 12.89 10.98
N PRO A 288 -12.49 12.81 10.20
CA PRO A 288 -13.60 13.76 10.34
C PRO A 288 -14.27 13.76 11.72
N LEU A 289 -14.38 12.61 12.38
CA LEU A 289 -15.03 12.50 13.69
C LEU A 289 -14.14 12.99 14.82
N GLU A 290 -12.84 12.73 14.74
CA GLU A 290 -11.84 13.05 15.77
C GLU A 290 -11.78 14.56 16.04
N GLU A 291 -11.94 15.40 15.00
CA GLU A 291 -12.04 16.86 15.15
C GLU A 291 -13.17 17.31 16.08
N SER A 292 -14.24 16.52 16.15
CA SER A 292 -15.46 16.86 16.89
C SER A 292 -15.62 16.10 18.20
N ASN A 293 -15.20 14.84 18.25
CA ASN A 293 -15.47 13.93 19.34
C ASN A 293 -14.49 12.74 19.35
N PRO A 294 -13.22 12.97 19.76
CA PRO A 294 -12.20 11.92 19.77
C PRO A 294 -12.58 10.75 20.68
N GLU A 295 -13.20 11.01 21.84
CA GLU A 295 -13.67 9.95 22.76
C GLU A 295 -14.68 8.98 22.09
N LEU A 296 -15.43 9.46 21.09
CA LEU A 296 -16.36 8.60 20.33
C LEU A 296 -15.64 7.75 19.29
N VAL A 297 -14.54 8.24 18.70
CA VAL A 297 -13.70 7.49 17.78
C VAL A 297 -13.07 6.32 18.54
N ASP A 298 -12.29 6.60 19.60
CA ASP A 298 -11.64 5.60 20.44
C ASP A 298 -12.62 4.49 20.88
N GLU A 299 -13.83 4.88 21.29
CA GLU A 299 -14.84 3.93 21.76
C GLU A 299 -15.37 3.04 20.63
N ILE A 300 -15.66 3.59 19.45
CA ILE A 300 -16.19 2.80 18.33
C ILE A 300 -15.10 1.91 17.73
N GLU A 301 -13.91 2.46 17.58
CA GLU A 301 -12.71 1.77 17.10
C GLU A 301 -12.43 0.55 17.98
N THR A 302 -12.33 0.71 19.31
CA THR A 302 -12.19 -0.40 20.27
C THR A 302 -13.31 -1.44 20.10
N MET A 303 -14.56 -0.99 19.97
CA MET A 303 -15.70 -1.90 19.82
C MET A 303 -15.67 -2.70 18.51
N MET A 304 -15.17 -2.11 17.41
CA MET A 304 -15.18 -2.69 16.07
C MET A 304 -13.90 -3.44 15.72
N ARG A 305 -12.73 -2.84 15.91
CA ARG A 305 -11.41 -3.42 15.62
C ARG A 305 -11.09 -4.55 16.59
N GLU A 306 -11.31 -4.34 17.88
CA GLU A 306 -10.87 -5.29 18.91
C GLU A 306 -12.03 -6.17 19.37
N GLU A 307 -13.00 -5.59 20.09
CA GLU A 307 -13.97 -6.37 20.88
C GLU A 307 -14.85 -7.27 20.02
N LEU A 308 -15.48 -6.74 18.95
CA LEU A 308 -16.36 -7.54 18.10
C LEU A 308 -15.61 -8.70 17.41
N ARG A 309 -14.42 -8.40 16.88
CA ARG A 309 -13.56 -9.36 16.19
C ARG A 309 -13.04 -10.44 17.15
N ASP A 310 -12.69 -10.07 18.37
CA ASP A 310 -12.30 -10.99 19.42
C ASP A 310 -13.46 -11.88 19.86
N MET A 311 -14.67 -11.33 20.00
CA MET A 311 -15.85 -12.12 20.37
C MET A 311 -16.18 -13.17 19.31
N ILE A 312 -16.10 -12.82 18.03
CA ILE A 312 -16.30 -13.77 16.92
C ILE A 312 -15.22 -14.86 16.95
N SER A 313 -13.94 -14.46 17.08
CA SER A 313 -12.78 -15.36 17.07
C SER A 313 -12.74 -16.31 18.28
N ASN A 314 -13.23 -15.86 19.44
CA ASN A 314 -13.23 -16.61 20.70
C ASN A 314 -14.54 -17.36 20.97
N ASP A 315 -15.41 -17.52 19.98
CA ASP A 315 -16.65 -18.29 20.08
C ASP A 315 -17.61 -17.79 21.19
N ALA A 316 -17.72 -16.47 21.34
CA ALA A 316 -18.66 -15.86 22.25
C ALA A 316 -20.11 -16.31 21.96
N PRO A 317 -21.00 -16.34 22.96
CA PRO A 317 -22.42 -16.66 22.72
C PRO A 317 -23.04 -15.72 21.67
N VAL A 318 -23.86 -16.29 20.76
CA VAL A 318 -24.56 -15.51 19.72
C VAL A 318 -25.28 -14.29 20.27
N SER A 319 -25.90 -14.42 21.45
CA SER A 319 -26.59 -13.30 22.11
C SER A 319 -25.66 -12.17 22.57
N GLU A 320 -24.42 -12.48 22.90
CA GLU A 320 -23.41 -11.48 23.28
C GLU A 320 -22.89 -10.77 22.03
N VAL A 321 -22.58 -11.50 20.96
CA VAL A 321 -22.20 -10.90 19.67
C VAL A 321 -23.32 -10.02 19.11
N ASP A 322 -24.57 -10.49 19.17
CA ASP A 322 -25.73 -9.71 18.74
C ASP A 322 -25.86 -8.39 19.53
N GLN A 323 -25.58 -8.43 20.83
CA GLN A 323 -25.63 -7.24 21.70
C GLN A 323 -24.49 -6.27 21.37
N GLN A 324 -23.25 -6.77 21.20
CA GLN A 324 -22.12 -5.93 20.78
C GLN A 324 -22.42 -5.21 19.47
N VAL A 325 -22.98 -5.93 18.49
CA VAL A 325 -23.39 -5.32 17.22
C VAL A 325 -24.48 -4.27 17.42
N ASP A 326 -25.49 -4.54 18.25
CA ASP A 326 -26.56 -3.57 18.52
C ASP A 326 -26.03 -2.30 19.20
N ASP A 327 -25.03 -2.43 20.06
CA ASP A 327 -24.37 -1.29 20.72
C ASP A 327 -23.56 -0.45 19.72
N ILE A 328 -22.84 -1.08 18.80
CA ILE A 328 -22.14 -0.37 17.69
C ILE A 328 -23.16 0.33 16.77
N LEU A 329 -24.27 -0.33 16.42
CA LEU A 329 -25.31 0.28 15.60
C LEU A 329 -25.92 1.53 16.25
N ALA A 330 -26.08 1.53 17.58
CA ALA A 330 -26.53 2.71 18.32
C ALA A 330 -25.50 3.86 18.30
N LYS A 331 -24.20 3.56 18.30
CA LYS A 331 -23.14 4.55 18.07
C LYS A 331 -23.20 5.11 16.65
N MET A 332 -23.42 4.27 15.65
CA MET A 332 -23.61 4.71 14.27
C MET A 332 -24.84 5.62 14.09
N ASP A 333 -25.89 5.48 14.92
CA ASP A 333 -27.01 6.43 14.99
C ASP A 333 -26.63 7.80 15.57
N THR A 334 -25.54 7.86 16.33
CA THR A 334 -24.97 9.11 16.82
C THR A 334 -24.07 9.73 15.75
N VAL A 335 -23.17 8.95 15.15
CA VAL A 335 -22.32 9.37 14.03
C VAL A 335 -23.15 9.95 12.87
N ALA A 336 -24.23 9.29 12.45
CA ALA A 336 -25.11 9.76 11.37
C ALA A 336 -25.75 11.14 11.62
N LYS A 337 -25.79 11.62 12.87
CA LYS A 337 -26.31 12.96 13.21
C LYS A 337 -25.23 14.02 13.16
N ILE A 338 -23.97 13.64 13.37
CA ILE A 338 -22.80 14.53 13.40
C ILE A 338 -22.25 14.71 11.99
N VAL A 339 -22.12 13.61 11.24
CA VAL A 339 -21.51 13.58 9.91
C VAL A 339 -22.08 14.60 8.90
N PRO A 340 -23.41 14.83 8.80
CA PRO A 340 -23.96 15.84 7.90
C PRO A 340 -23.49 17.27 8.18
N GLU A 341 -23.00 17.58 9.38
CA GLU A 341 -22.49 18.90 9.74
C GLU A 341 -21.13 19.17 9.07
N PHE A 342 -20.30 18.14 8.85
CA PHE A 342 -19.01 18.27 8.15
C PHE A 342 -19.17 18.61 6.67
N GLY A 343 -20.18 18.07 5.99
CA GLY A 343 -20.48 18.43 4.59
C GLY A 343 -20.82 19.92 4.39
N THR A 344 -21.13 20.66 5.46
CA THR A 344 -21.32 22.12 5.41
C THR A 344 -20.07 22.93 5.78
N ILE A 345 -19.11 22.33 6.48
CA ILE A 345 -17.86 22.96 6.92
C ILE A 345 -16.73 22.69 5.91
N ALA A 346 -16.64 21.47 5.37
CA ALA A 346 -15.69 21.09 4.30
C ALA A 346 -15.89 21.93 3.02
N VAL A 347 -17.11 22.35 2.67
CA VAL A 347 -17.33 23.27 1.55
C VAL A 347 -16.68 24.67 1.77
N MET A 348 -16.31 25.02 3.01
CA MET A 348 -15.62 26.28 3.32
C MET A 348 -14.09 26.16 3.43
N ILE A 349 -13.52 24.95 3.47
CA ILE A 349 -12.07 24.74 3.58
C ILE A 349 -11.67 23.70 2.52
N LEU A 350 -10.70 24.05 1.66
CA LEU A 350 -10.01 23.20 0.66
C LEU A 350 -10.55 23.13 -0.77
N VAL A 351 -9.85 23.89 -1.63
CA VAL A 351 -9.47 23.46 -2.99
C VAL A 351 -7.95 23.28 -2.94
N VAL A 352 -7.44 22.06 -2.76
CA VAL A 352 -6.06 21.70 -3.16
C VAL A 352 -5.97 20.21 -3.49
N GLY A 353 -5.69 19.92 -4.77
CA GLY A 353 -4.88 18.79 -5.27
C GLY A 353 -5.14 17.36 -4.82
N ILE A 354 -6.05 16.66 -5.51
CA ILE A 354 -5.99 15.19 -5.61
C ILE A 354 -4.78 14.82 -6.47
N ILE A 355 -3.78 14.17 -5.88
CA ILE A 355 -2.74 13.47 -6.63
C ILE A 355 -3.30 12.09 -6.98
N SER A 356 -3.68 11.92 -8.24
CA SER A 356 -3.92 10.60 -8.80
C SER A 356 -2.58 9.87 -8.80
N THR A 357 -2.36 8.96 -7.86
CA THR A 357 -1.29 7.96 -7.98
C THR A 357 -1.58 7.16 -9.24
N MET A 358 -0.87 7.50 -10.32
CA MET A 358 -0.85 6.72 -11.54
C MET A 358 -0.22 5.38 -11.19
N VAL A 359 -1.05 4.42 -10.79
CA VAL A 359 -0.72 3.00 -10.90
C VAL A 359 -0.58 2.74 -12.40
N ILE A 360 0.66 2.81 -12.89
CA ILE A 360 1.01 2.20 -14.17
C ILE A 360 0.96 0.69 -13.89
N LEU A 361 -0.24 0.13 -13.93
CA LEU A 361 -0.44 -1.30 -14.11
C LEU A 361 0.28 -1.65 -15.41
N SER A 362 1.50 -2.18 -15.29
CA SER A 362 2.20 -2.85 -16.37
C SER A 362 1.42 -4.12 -16.69
N LYS A 363 0.28 -3.98 -17.39
CA LYS A 363 -0.34 -5.09 -18.10
C LYS A 363 0.56 -5.43 -19.28
N SER A 364 1.66 -6.13 -19.03
CA SER A 364 2.40 -6.83 -20.07
C SER A 364 1.64 -8.13 -20.42
N LYS A 365 0.51 -7.96 -21.14
CA LYS A 365 -0.06 -9.05 -21.92
C LYS A 365 0.87 -9.33 -23.08
N ASN A 366 1.93 -10.13 -22.85
CA ASN A 366 2.62 -10.94 -23.85
C ASN A 366 3.50 -11.99 -23.16
N LEU A 367 2.87 -12.92 -22.44
CA LEU A 367 3.46 -14.24 -22.14
C LEU A 367 3.75 -14.95 -23.46
N THR A 368 4.94 -14.72 -23.99
CA THR A 368 5.55 -15.62 -24.96
C THR A 368 5.99 -16.82 -24.14
N ILE A 369 5.18 -17.88 -24.21
CA ILE A 369 5.42 -19.20 -23.62
C ILE A 369 6.92 -19.54 -23.66
N LEU A 370 7.61 -19.43 -22.53
CA LEU A 370 8.90 -20.10 -22.34
C LEU A 370 8.61 -21.60 -22.23
N PRO A 371 9.44 -22.46 -22.85
CA PRO A 371 9.21 -23.88 -22.84
C PRO A 371 9.31 -24.41 -21.41
N ARG A 372 8.34 -25.22 -21.00
CA ARG A 372 8.47 -26.09 -19.80
C ARG A 372 9.82 -26.80 -19.89
N ILE A 373 10.72 -26.49 -18.97
CA ILE A 373 11.84 -27.37 -18.61
C ILE A 373 11.39 -28.14 -17.38
#